data_AF-A0A1F4FWH2-F1
#
_entry.id   AF-A0A1F4FWH2-F1
#
_cell.length_a   1.000
_cell.length_b   1.000
_cell.length_c   1.000
_cell.angle_alpha   90.00
_cell.angle_beta   90.00
_cell.angle_gamma   90.00
#
_symmetry.space_group_name_H-M   'P 1'
#
loop_
_entity.id
_entity.type
_entity.pdbx_description
1 polymer ?
#
loop_
_entity_poly.entity_id
_entity_poly.type
_entity_poly.pdbx_seq_one_letter_code
_entity_poly.pdbx_strand_id
1 'polypeptide(L)'
;MQIVARGRVAKWSKEKIDQLSTPELRALLVNAERLKEPEVAALCNELLDARPRGRPPVRRDKRLPEARKLVTRGRAFEVHGVSLRNRVWSLGGIGSDGAVVLAVRADEAQKSDGVHSYLLWAPNRGDSQPWSDTPGGQERLEHCRIALERGSAKGLPLYGKGVAVDAVLELRVEKRGEEYWATCTPERRSTVVSHG
;
A
#
# COMPACT_ATOMS: atom_id res chain seq x y z
N MET A 1 -44.01 36.44 10.15
CA MET A 1 -42.63 36.97 10.01
C MET A 1 -41.81 35.94 9.24
N GLN A 2 -41.39 36.28 8.02
CA GLN A 2 -40.58 35.40 7.15
C GLN A 2 -39.12 35.39 7.63
N ILE A 3 -38.60 34.23 7.98
CA ILE A 3 -37.17 34.04 8.28
C ILE A 3 -36.47 33.72 6.96
N VAL A 4 -35.84 34.72 6.36
CA VAL A 4 -34.99 34.55 5.18
C VAL A 4 -33.53 34.50 5.65
N ALA A 5 -32.97 33.29 5.65
CA ALA A 5 -31.53 33.09 5.48
C ALA A 5 -31.26 31.88 4.55
N ARG A 6 -32.03 31.79 3.46
CA ARG A 6 -31.80 30.88 2.33
C ARG A 6 -30.68 31.42 1.40
N GLY A 7 -29.46 31.56 1.93
CA GLY A 7 -28.37 32.25 1.22
C GLY A 7 -27.21 31.40 0.71
N ARG A 8 -26.86 30.29 1.37
CA ARG A 8 -25.70 29.45 0.96
C ARG A 8 -25.94 27.94 0.99
N VAL A 9 -26.91 27.48 1.77
CA VAL A 9 -27.43 26.10 1.73
C VAL A 9 -28.03 25.76 0.34
N ALA A 10 -28.41 26.78 -0.45
CA ALA A 10 -28.84 26.60 -1.83
C ALA A 10 -27.74 26.07 -2.78
N LYS A 11 -26.44 26.26 -2.44
CA LYS A 11 -25.34 25.79 -3.30
C LYS A 11 -24.92 24.35 -3.00
N TRP A 12 -25.11 23.90 -1.75
CA TRP A 12 -24.69 22.59 -1.25
C TRP A 12 -25.92 21.75 -0.89
N SER A 13 -26.62 21.24 -1.91
CA SER A 13 -27.68 20.24 -1.72
C SER A 13 -27.09 18.87 -1.38
N LYS A 14 -27.88 18.02 -0.71
CA LYS A 14 -27.48 16.64 -0.36
C LYS A 14 -26.98 15.86 -1.60
N GLU A 15 -27.62 16.03 -2.75
CA GLU A 15 -27.21 15.40 -4.01
C GLU A 15 -25.83 15.86 -4.52
N LYS A 16 -25.48 17.14 -4.35
CA LYS A 16 -24.16 17.66 -4.74
C LYS A 16 -23.06 17.19 -3.81
N ILE A 17 -23.37 17.08 -2.51
CA ILE A 17 -22.41 16.64 -1.51
C ILE A 17 -22.15 15.12 -1.66
N ASP A 18 -23.17 14.35 -2.04
CA ASP A 18 -23.02 12.91 -2.29
C ASP A 18 -22.10 12.59 -3.48
N GLN A 19 -22.07 13.46 -4.49
CA GLN A 19 -21.17 13.35 -5.65
C GLN A 19 -19.68 13.62 -5.33
N LEU A 20 -19.37 14.21 -4.17
CA LEU A 20 -17.99 14.51 -3.79
C LEU A 20 -17.24 13.25 -3.37
N SER A 21 -15.97 13.11 -3.73
CA SER A 21 -15.12 12.06 -3.18
C SER A 21 -14.93 12.24 -1.66
N THR A 22 -14.55 11.18 -0.94
CA THR A 22 -14.33 11.24 0.52
C THR A 22 -13.30 12.30 0.95
N PRO A 23 -12.17 12.53 0.24
CA PRO A 23 -11.28 13.62 0.59
C PRO A 23 -11.91 15.00 0.35
N GLU A 24 -12.68 15.19 -0.72
CA GLU A 24 -13.39 16.45 -0.99
C GLU A 24 -14.47 16.73 0.05
N LEU A 25 -15.17 15.70 0.51
CA LEU A 25 -16.18 15.80 1.57
C LEU A 25 -15.57 16.19 2.92
N ARG A 26 -14.35 15.68 3.24
CA ARG A 26 -13.58 16.10 4.43
C ARG A 26 -13.08 17.54 4.31
N ALA A 27 -12.62 17.95 3.13
CA ALA A 27 -12.20 19.33 2.89
C ALA A 27 -13.39 20.31 3.00
N LEU A 28 -14.57 19.90 2.53
CA LEU A 28 -15.81 20.67 2.67
C LEU A 28 -16.22 20.80 4.14
N LEU A 29 -16.12 19.72 4.94
CA LEU A 29 -16.39 19.74 6.38
C LEU A 29 -15.48 20.75 7.12
N VAL A 30 -14.17 20.69 6.89
CA VAL A 30 -13.20 21.62 7.50
C VAL A 30 -13.52 23.08 7.15
N ASN A 31 -13.92 23.33 5.90
CA ASN A 31 -14.32 24.65 5.46
C ASN A 31 -15.64 25.11 6.11
N ALA A 32 -16.62 24.22 6.24
CA ALA A 32 -17.90 24.51 6.89
C ALA A 32 -17.72 24.81 8.38
N GLU A 33 -16.85 24.07 9.08
CA GLU A 33 -16.50 24.32 10.48
C GLU A 33 -15.81 25.67 10.65
N ARG A 34 -14.83 25.98 9.78
CA ARG A 34 -14.11 27.26 9.79
C ARG A 34 -15.03 28.46 9.51
N LEU A 35 -16.01 28.28 8.63
CA LEU A 35 -16.98 29.31 8.26
C LEU A 35 -18.22 29.34 9.17
N LYS A 36 -18.26 28.49 10.21
CA LYS A 36 -19.38 28.35 11.16
C LYS A 36 -20.71 28.08 10.47
N GLU A 37 -20.72 27.18 9.50
CA GLU A 37 -21.92 26.73 8.78
C GLU A 37 -22.35 25.34 9.29
N PRO A 38 -23.12 25.26 10.39
CA PRO A 38 -23.38 24.01 11.10
C PRO A 38 -24.27 23.03 10.32
N GLU A 39 -25.17 23.53 9.47
CA GLU A 39 -26.05 22.68 8.66
C GLU A 39 -25.27 21.90 7.58
N VAL A 40 -24.30 22.54 6.94
CA VAL A 40 -23.43 21.89 5.94
C VAL A 40 -22.48 20.91 6.62
N ALA A 41 -21.94 21.27 7.79
CA ALA A 41 -21.09 20.39 8.58
C ALA A 41 -21.84 19.14 9.07
N ALA A 42 -23.09 19.28 9.53
CA ALA A 42 -23.92 18.15 9.93
C ALA A 42 -24.20 17.20 8.76
N LEU A 43 -24.52 17.75 7.59
CA LEU A 43 -24.79 16.95 6.38
C LEU A 43 -23.53 16.23 5.87
N CYS A 44 -22.36 16.87 5.96
CA CYS A 44 -21.08 16.23 5.62
C CYS A 44 -20.76 15.07 6.58
N ASN A 45 -21.01 15.24 7.89
CA ASN A 45 -20.80 14.18 8.88
C ASN A 45 -21.75 12.99 8.65
N GLU A 46 -23.04 13.25 8.39
CA GLU A 46 -24.02 12.20 8.07
C GLU A 46 -23.58 11.36 6.85
N LEU A 47 -23.10 12.02 5.79
CA LEU A 47 -22.64 11.34 4.58
C LEU A 47 -21.29 10.63 4.77
N LEU A 48 -20.38 11.18 5.57
CA LEU A 48 -19.14 10.51 5.97
C LEU A 48 -19.42 9.26 6.82
N ASP A 49 -20.45 9.30 7.65
CA ASP A 49 -20.89 8.18 8.49
C ASP A 49 -21.65 7.10 7.72
N ALA A 50 -22.46 7.50 6.72
CA ALA A 50 -23.22 6.61 5.85
C ALA A 50 -22.37 5.92 4.79
N ARG A 51 -21.24 6.52 4.39
CA ARG A 51 -20.27 5.86 3.51
C ARG A 51 -19.73 4.61 4.19
N PRO A 52 -19.46 3.52 3.44
CA PRO A 52 -18.82 2.35 4.00
C PRO A 52 -17.48 2.81 4.59
N ARG A 53 -17.47 3.01 5.92
CA ARG A 53 -16.28 3.33 6.69
C ARG A 53 -15.28 2.27 6.28
N GLY A 54 -14.26 2.66 5.53
CA GLY A 54 -13.17 1.77 5.12
C GLY A 54 -12.83 0.93 6.34
N ARG A 55 -12.94 -0.40 6.17
CA ARG A 55 -13.06 -1.38 7.27
C ARG A 55 -12.33 -0.88 8.52
N PRO A 56 -12.96 -0.90 9.71
CA PRO A 56 -12.18 -0.77 10.93
C PRO A 56 -11.03 -1.78 10.83
N PRO A 57 -9.79 -1.42 11.20
CA PRO A 57 -8.68 -2.35 11.09
C PRO A 57 -9.10 -3.62 11.82
N VAL A 58 -9.36 -4.67 11.03
CA VAL A 58 -9.68 -5.99 11.56
C VAL A 58 -8.63 -6.24 12.62
N ARG A 59 -9.05 -6.53 13.85
CA ARG A 59 -8.13 -6.87 14.95
C ARG A 59 -7.16 -7.88 14.36
N ARG A 60 -5.93 -7.40 14.12
CA ARG A 60 -4.92 -8.10 13.36
C ARG A 60 -4.73 -9.41 14.07
N ASP A 61 -4.89 -10.52 13.36
CA ASP A 61 -4.39 -11.79 13.83
C ASP A 61 -2.87 -11.62 13.90
N LYS A 62 -2.38 -11.17 15.05
CA LYS A 62 -0.97 -11.04 15.41
C LYS A 62 -0.38 -12.41 15.72
N ARG A 63 -0.88 -13.47 15.09
CA ARG A 63 -0.14 -14.71 15.01
C ARG A 63 0.96 -14.48 13.98
N LEU A 64 2.00 -13.73 14.42
CA LEU A 64 3.34 -13.95 13.91
C LEU A 64 3.54 -15.46 13.93
N PRO A 65 3.80 -16.12 12.79
CA PRO A 65 4.28 -17.48 12.82
C PRO A 65 5.44 -17.51 13.81
N GLU A 66 5.36 -18.39 14.80
CA GLU A 66 6.29 -18.45 15.94
C GLU A 66 7.76 -18.28 15.51
N ALA A 67 8.49 -17.46 16.27
CA ALA A 67 9.96 -17.38 16.31
C ALA A 67 10.74 -16.90 15.07
N ARG A 68 10.17 -16.07 14.18
CA ARG A 68 11.00 -15.42 13.12
C ARG A 68 11.85 -14.27 13.69
N LYS A 69 13.16 -14.30 13.46
CA LYS A 69 14.07 -13.18 13.79
C LYS A 69 13.80 -12.03 12.82
N LEU A 70 12.93 -11.10 13.23
CA LEU A 70 12.67 -9.89 12.46
C LEU A 70 13.85 -8.93 12.56
N VAL A 71 14.35 -8.48 11.41
CA VAL A 71 15.41 -7.47 11.31
C VAL A 71 14.89 -6.21 10.65
N THR A 72 15.70 -5.14 10.69
CA THR A 72 15.39 -3.91 9.94
C THR A 72 15.44 -4.18 8.44
N ARG A 73 14.66 -3.43 7.65
CA ARG A 73 14.65 -3.56 6.19
C ARG A 73 16.04 -3.44 5.59
N GLY A 74 16.81 -2.41 5.96
CA GLY A 74 18.18 -2.23 5.46
C GLY A 74 19.06 -3.47 5.71
N ARG A 75 19.02 -4.02 6.93
CA ARG A 75 19.80 -5.22 7.26
C ARG A 75 19.35 -6.45 6.47
N ALA A 76 18.05 -6.60 6.24
CA ALA A 76 17.53 -7.72 5.44
C ALA A 76 18.09 -7.67 4.01
N PHE A 77 18.04 -6.50 3.36
CA PHE A 77 18.57 -6.32 2.02
C PHE A 77 20.09 -6.56 1.96
N GLU A 78 20.85 -6.07 2.95
CA GLU A 78 22.29 -6.31 3.05
C GLU A 78 22.63 -7.81 3.12
N VAL A 79 21.88 -8.60 3.90
CA VAL A 79 22.05 -10.07 3.98
C VAL A 79 21.79 -10.76 2.64
N HIS A 80 20.93 -10.17 1.80
CA HIS A 80 20.67 -10.65 0.44
C HIS A 80 21.51 -9.97 -0.63
N GLY A 81 22.63 -9.33 -0.25
CA GLY A 81 23.61 -8.76 -1.18
C GLY A 81 23.15 -7.48 -1.88
N VAL A 82 22.13 -6.80 -1.35
CA VAL A 82 21.56 -5.59 -1.95
C VAL A 82 21.76 -4.38 -1.04
N SER A 83 22.33 -3.32 -1.62
CA SER A 83 22.36 -2.00 -0.98
C SER A 83 21.19 -1.15 -1.46
N LEU A 84 20.36 -0.68 -0.51
CA LEU A 84 19.23 0.19 -0.83
C LEU A 84 19.71 1.58 -1.25
N ARG A 85 19.11 2.13 -2.32
CA ARG A 85 19.36 3.52 -2.77
C ARG A 85 19.02 4.52 -1.67
N ASN A 86 17.91 4.29 -0.95
CA ASN A 86 17.53 5.08 0.21
C ASN A 86 17.00 4.19 1.35
N ARG A 87 17.67 4.24 2.51
CA ARG A 87 17.32 3.39 3.66
C ARG A 87 15.93 3.70 4.25
N VAL A 88 15.40 4.91 4.04
CA VAL A 88 14.13 5.38 4.63
C VAL A 88 12.91 4.92 3.83
N TRP A 89 12.97 4.95 2.49
CA TRP A 89 11.80 4.67 1.66
C TRP A 89 11.99 3.60 0.57
N SER A 90 13.20 3.19 0.22
CA SER A 90 13.39 2.13 -0.78
C SER A 90 12.78 0.81 -0.29
N LEU A 91 11.98 0.19 -1.15
CA LEU A 91 11.36 -1.12 -0.92
C LEU A 91 11.88 -2.18 -1.89
N GLY A 92 12.93 -1.87 -2.64
CA GLY A 92 13.58 -2.80 -3.54
C GLY A 92 15.02 -2.40 -3.81
N GLY A 93 15.76 -3.29 -4.45
CA GLY A 93 17.08 -3.00 -4.96
C GLY A 93 17.59 -4.14 -5.84
N ILE A 94 18.71 -3.87 -6.49
CA ILE A 94 19.35 -4.80 -7.43
C ILE A 94 20.72 -5.15 -6.87
N GLY A 95 21.00 -6.44 -6.74
CA GLY A 95 22.31 -6.94 -6.32
C GLY A 95 23.38 -6.72 -7.40
N SER A 96 24.65 -6.86 -7.04
CA SER A 96 25.76 -6.80 -8.00
C SER A 96 25.69 -7.90 -9.06
N ASP A 97 25.07 -9.03 -8.73
CA ASP A 97 24.73 -10.13 -9.63
C ASP A 97 23.49 -9.83 -10.51
N GLY A 98 22.89 -8.66 -10.31
CA GLY A 98 21.66 -8.23 -10.96
C GLY A 98 20.38 -8.84 -10.36
N ALA A 99 20.45 -9.62 -9.28
CA ALA A 99 19.26 -10.17 -8.65
C ALA A 99 18.36 -9.02 -8.14
N VAL A 100 17.09 -9.01 -8.56
CA VAL A 100 16.11 -8.05 -8.05
C VAL A 100 15.56 -8.56 -6.73
N VAL A 101 15.68 -7.76 -5.67
CA VAL A 101 15.10 -8.06 -4.35
C VAL A 101 14.04 -7.01 -4.06
N LEU A 102 12.84 -7.46 -3.67
CA LEU A 102 11.69 -6.61 -3.37
C LEU A 102 11.14 -6.95 -1.99
N ALA A 103 10.90 -5.93 -1.18
CA ALA A 103 10.12 -6.08 0.03
C ALA A 103 8.64 -6.19 -0.33
N VAL A 104 7.93 -7.18 0.19
CA VAL A 104 6.49 -7.39 -0.03
C VAL A 104 5.78 -7.49 1.30
N ARG A 105 4.62 -6.84 1.41
CA ARG A 105 3.85 -6.86 2.66
C ARG A 105 3.15 -8.19 2.82
N ALA A 106 3.53 -8.93 3.86
CA ALA A 106 3.03 -10.28 4.08
C ALA A 106 1.51 -10.31 4.34
N ASP A 107 0.97 -9.21 4.89
CA ASP A 107 -0.44 -9.00 5.20
C ASP A 107 -1.31 -8.61 3.98
N GLU A 108 -0.69 -8.24 2.84
CA GLU A 108 -1.37 -7.78 1.63
C GLU A 108 -1.41 -8.86 0.53
N ALA A 109 -1.00 -10.09 0.84
CA ALA A 109 -1.04 -11.22 -0.10
C ALA A 109 -2.48 -11.57 -0.48
N GLN A 110 -2.79 -11.55 -1.77
CA GLN A 110 -3.99 -12.17 -2.32
C GLN A 110 -3.75 -13.67 -2.49
N LYS A 111 -4.58 -14.50 -1.86
CA LYS A 111 -4.42 -15.96 -1.86
C LYS A 111 -5.48 -16.59 -2.75
N SER A 112 -5.05 -17.37 -3.73
CA SER A 112 -5.92 -18.20 -4.57
C SER A 112 -5.19 -19.49 -4.89
N ASP A 113 -5.84 -20.64 -4.71
CA ASP A 113 -5.36 -21.95 -5.19
C ASP A 113 -3.91 -22.27 -4.78
N GLY A 114 -3.53 -21.94 -3.53
CA GLY A 114 -2.17 -22.18 -3.02
C GLY A 114 -1.10 -21.23 -3.58
N VAL A 115 -1.47 -20.29 -4.44
CA VAL A 115 -0.60 -19.21 -4.92
C VAL A 115 -0.88 -17.93 -4.14
N HIS A 116 0.20 -17.27 -3.70
CA HIS A 116 0.13 -15.93 -3.16
C HIS A 116 0.51 -14.92 -4.23
N SER A 117 -0.34 -13.93 -4.44
CA SER A 117 -0.12 -12.81 -5.34
C SER A 117 0.07 -11.52 -4.56
N TYR A 118 1.01 -10.68 -4.98
CA TYR A 118 1.30 -9.38 -4.38
C TYR A 118 1.27 -8.31 -5.45
N LEU A 119 0.53 -7.22 -5.20
CA LEU A 119 0.65 -6.03 -6.01
C LEU A 119 2.02 -5.38 -5.72
N LEU A 120 2.86 -5.26 -6.75
CA LEU A 120 4.18 -4.63 -6.60
C LEU A 120 4.12 -3.15 -6.95
N TRP A 121 3.40 -2.79 -8.02
CA TRP A 121 3.25 -1.41 -8.47
C TRP A 121 1.97 -1.26 -9.31
N ALA A 122 1.26 -0.14 -9.18
CA ALA A 122 0.13 0.23 -10.04
C ALA A 122 0.12 1.75 -10.27
N PRO A 123 -0.39 2.24 -11.42
CA PRO A 123 -0.52 3.67 -11.65
C PRO A 123 -1.48 4.30 -10.63
N ASN A 124 -1.16 5.51 -10.15
CA ASN A 124 -2.05 6.23 -9.26
C ASN A 124 -3.26 6.78 -10.04
N ARG A 125 -4.39 6.08 -10.00
CA ARG A 125 -5.64 6.55 -10.60
C ARG A 125 -6.56 7.12 -9.51
N GLY A 126 -6.83 8.42 -9.58
CA GLY A 126 -7.75 9.09 -8.65
C GLY A 126 -7.39 8.86 -7.17
N ASP A 127 -6.10 8.98 -6.82
CA ASP A 127 -5.56 8.79 -5.47
C ASP A 127 -5.71 7.38 -4.88
N SER A 128 -5.91 6.36 -5.71
CA SER A 128 -5.99 4.98 -5.26
C SER A 128 -4.63 4.41 -4.81
N GLN A 129 -3.52 4.90 -5.39
CA GLN A 129 -2.16 4.46 -5.08
C GLN A 129 -1.18 5.65 -5.04
N PRO A 130 -1.35 6.63 -4.14
CA PRO A 130 -0.52 7.84 -4.11
C PRO A 130 0.96 7.55 -3.87
N TRP A 131 1.29 6.36 -3.34
CA TRP A 131 2.66 5.90 -3.15
C TRP A 131 3.39 5.60 -4.48
N SER A 132 2.69 5.33 -5.58
CA SER A 132 3.32 4.94 -6.85
C SER A 132 4.01 6.11 -7.55
N ASP A 133 3.55 7.35 -7.32
CA ASP A 133 4.14 8.58 -7.86
C ASP A 133 5.32 9.11 -7.01
N THR A 134 5.52 8.57 -5.81
CA THR A 134 6.66 8.95 -4.97
C THR A 134 7.99 8.45 -5.56
N PRO A 135 9.15 9.01 -5.14
CA PRO A 135 10.44 8.47 -5.55
C PRO A 135 10.62 6.97 -5.28
N GLY A 136 10.07 6.48 -4.15
CA GLY A 136 10.07 5.05 -3.82
C GLY A 136 9.14 4.22 -4.71
N GLY A 137 8.01 4.79 -5.14
CA GLY A 137 7.11 4.18 -6.11
C GLY A 137 7.77 4.04 -7.49
N GLN A 138 8.42 5.10 -7.97
CA GLN A 138 9.12 5.10 -9.26
C GLN A 138 10.35 4.17 -9.25
N GLU A 139 11.14 4.18 -8.17
CA GLU A 139 12.22 3.20 -7.97
C GLU A 139 11.69 1.76 -8.02
N ARG A 140 10.56 1.51 -7.34
CA ARG A 140 9.95 0.18 -7.36
C ARG A 140 9.44 -0.22 -8.74
N LEU A 141 8.91 0.73 -9.53
CA LEU A 141 8.53 0.49 -10.93
C LEU A 141 9.74 0.11 -11.79
N GLU A 142 10.87 0.79 -11.64
CA GLU A 142 12.14 0.43 -12.30
C GLU A 142 12.51 -1.02 -11.98
N HIS A 143 12.50 -1.39 -10.71
CA HIS A 143 12.80 -2.76 -10.27
C HIS A 143 11.81 -3.79 -10.81
N CYS A 144 10.51 -3.45 -10.88
CA CYS A 144 9.49 -4.35 -11.44
C CYS A 144 9.70 -4.61 -12.92
N ARG A 145 10.09 -3.59 -13.70
CA ARG A 145 10.41 -3.74 -15.13
C ARG A 145 11.59 -4.69 -15.34
N ILE A 146 12.65 -4.51 -14.56
CA ILE A 146 13.85 -5.35 -14.62
C ILE A 146 13.53 -6.79 -14.17
N ALA A 147 12.73 -6.97 -13.12
CA ALA A 147 12.31 -8.29 -12.66
C ALA A 147 11.40 -9.00 -13.68
N LEU A 148 10.54 -8.26 -14.38
CA LEU A 148 9.70 -8.78 -15.45
C LEU A 148 10.56 -9.29 -16.62
N GLU A 149 11.54 -8.50 -17.07
CA GLU A 149 12.46 -8.88 -18.14
C GLU A 149 13.26 -10.15 -17.79
N ARG A 150 13.63 -10.31 -16.52
CA ARG A 150 14.37 -11.48 -16.02
C ARG A 150 13.49 -12.66 -15.63
N GLY A 151 12.17 -12.47 -15.60
CA GLY A 151 11.18 -13.46 -15.18
C GLY A 151 11.23 -13.87 -13.71
N SER A 152 12.06 -13.23 -12.87
CA SER A 152 12.25 -13.60 -11.47
C SER A 152 12.70 -12.44 -10.58
N ALA A 153 12.32 -12.50 -9.30
CA ALA A 153 12.82 -11.65 -8.23
C ALA A 153 12.76 -12.41 -6.89
N LYS A 154 13.52 -11.95 -5.90
CA LYS A 154 13.41 -12.40 -4.51
C LYS A 154 12.49 -11.48 -3.73
N GLY A 155 11.58 -12.06 -2.95
CA GLY A 155 10.64 -11.36 -2.10
C GLY A 155 11.04 -11.45 -0.63
N LEU A 156 11.13 -10.30 0.04
CA LEU A 156 11.35 -10.20 1.48
C LEU A 156 10.03 -9.85 2.18
N PRO A 157 9.43 -10.78 2.94
CA PRO A 157 8.17 -10.54 3.64
C PRO A 157 8.34 -9.51 4.76
N LEU A 158 7.64 -8.40 4.63
CA LEU A 158 7.50 -7.35 5.64
C LEU A 158 6.34 -7.68 6.57
N TYR A 159 6.62 -7.67 7.87
CA TYR A 159 5.66 -7.79 8.97
C TYR A 159 5.70 -6.51 9.80
N GLY A 160 4.78 -5.59 9.54
CA GLY A 160 4.81 -4.26 10.15
C GLY A 160 6.10 -3.51 9.76
N LYS A 161 6.99 -3.27 10.72
CA LYS A 161 8.28 -2.59 10.49
C LYS A 161 9.47 -3.55 10.33
N GLY A 162 9.27 -4.85 10.55
CA GLY A 162 10.32 -5.86 10.49
C GLY A 162 10.27 -6.72 9.23
N VAL A 163 11.41 -7.27 8.84
CA VAL A 163 11.53 -8.26 7.76
C VAL A 163 11.98 -9.59 8.36
N ALA A 164 11.35 -10.69 7.97
CA ALA A 164 11.85 -12.03 8.30
C ALA A 164 13.02 -12.37 7.36
N VAL A 165 14.25 -12.35 7.89
CA VAL A 165 15.48 -12.53 7.09
C VAL A 165 15.68 -13.97 6.58
N ASP A 166 15.07 -14.93 7.28
CA ASP A 166 15.12 -16.36 6.99
C ASP A 166 14.04 -16.83 6.01
N ALA A 167 13.10 -15.94 5.66
CA ALA A 167 11.98 -16.25 4.78
C ALA A 167 12.13 -15.49 3.46
N VAL A 168 12.72 -16.12 2.45
CA VAL A 168 12.78 -15.57 1.09
C VAL A 168 11.69 -16.22 0.24
N LEU A 169 10.96 -15.39 -0.51
CA LEU A 169 9.99 -15.84 -1.50
C LEU A 169 10.63 -15.81 -2.89
N GLU A 170 10.53 -16.89 -3.65
CA GLU A 170 10.82 -16.85 -5.09
C GLU A 170 9.62 -16.23 -5.81
N LEU A 171 9.77 -15.00 -6.30
CA LEU A 171 8.71 -14.24 -6.96
C LEU A 171 8.82 -14.38 -8.48
N ARG A 172 7.71 -14.72 -9.13
CA ARG A 172 7.54 -14.53 -10.57
C ARG A 172 6.81 -13.21 -10.80
N VAL A 173 7.49 -12.26 -11.43
CA VAL A 173 6.92 -10.95 -11.73
C VAL A 173 6.20 -10.99 -13.07
N GLU A 174 5.01 -10.41 -13.12
CA GLU A 174 4.17 -10.33 -14.31
C GLU A 174 3.51 -8.95 -14.40
N LYS A 175 3.16 -8.57 -15.63
CA LYS A 175 2.43 -7.34 -15.91
C LYS A 175 0.98 -7.69 -16.24
N ARG A 176 0.03 -7.11 -15.51
CA ARG A 176 -1.41 -7.25 -15.71
C ARG A 176 -1.99 -5.89 -16.11
N GLY A 177 -2.16 -5.65 -17.40
CA GLY A 177 -2.50 -4.31 -17.90
C GLY A 177 -1.38 -3.31 -17.61
N GLU A 178 -1.64 -2.32 -16.74
CA GLU A 178 -0.65 -1.34 -16.28
C GLU A 178 -0.02 -1.69 -14.93
N GLU A 179 -0.50 -2.73 -14.27
CA GLU A 179 -0.04 -3.13 -12.94
C GLU A 179 1.07 -4.17 -13.02
N TYR A 180 1.96 -4.15 -12.03
CA TYR A 180 3.00 -5.16 -11.84
C TYR A 180 2.65 -5.97 -10.61
N TRP A 181 2.61 -7.28 -10.80
CA TRP A 181 2.25 -8.26 -9.79
C TRP A 181 3.40 -9.25 -9.61
N ALA A 182 3.51 -9.82 -8.42
CA ALA A 182 4.34 -10.98 -8.15
C ALA A 182 3.48 -12.15 -7.71
N THR A 183 3.77 -13.34 -8.22
CA THR A 183 3.21 -14.59 -7.74
C THR A 183 4.28 -15.46 -7.11
N CYS A 184 3.94 -16.17 -6.04
CA CYS A 184 4.80 -17.18 -5.45
C CYS A 184 3.97 -18.33 -4.87
N THR A 185 4.51 -19.54 -4.91
CA THR A 185 3.98 -20.66 -4.14
C THR A 185 4.67 -20.71 -2.78
N PRO A 186 3.94 -20.90 -1.67
CA PRO A 186 4.52 -20.90 -0.32
C PRO A 186 5.51 -22.05 -0.09
N GLU A 187 5.51 -23.08 -0.95
CA GLU A 187 6.45 -24.22 -0.93
C GLU A 187 7.86 -23.84 -1.43
N ARG A 188 7.99 -22.82 -2.28
CA ARG A 188 9.30 -22.29 -2.73
C ARG A 188 9.85 -21.25 -1.74
N ARG A 189 9.99 -21.65 -0.49
CA ARG A 189 10.74 -20.87 0.52
C ARG A 189 12.13 -21.47 0.67
N SER A 190 13.13 -20.75 0.21
CA SER A 190 14.53 -21.06 0.50
C SER A 190 14.91 -20.44 1.85
N THR A 191 15.38 -21.26 2.78
CA THR A 191 15.95 -20.77 4.05
C THR A 191 17.39 -20.34 3.78
N VAL A 192 17.71 -19.07 4.01
CA VAL A 192 19.10 -18.60 3.89
C VAL A 192 19.85 -19.01 5.15
N VAL A 193 20.68 -20.04 5.04
CA VAL A 193 21.58 -20.47 6.12
C VAL A 193 22.69 -19.43 6.25
N SER A 194 22.58 -18.60 7.30
CA SER A 194 23.64 -17.65 7.65
C SER A 194 24.81 -18.42 8.28
N HIS A 195 25.94 -18.51 7.59
CA HIS A 195 27.20 -18.94 8.22
C HIS A 195 27.77 -17.75 8.99
N GLY A 196 28.04 -17.96 10.28
CA GLY A 196 28.52 -16.96 11.24
C GLY A 196 29.98 -16.59 11.08
#